data_AF-A0A502M9K5-F1
#
_entry.id   AF-A0A502M9K5-F1
#
_cell.length_a   1.000
_cell.length_b   1.000
_cell.length_c   1.000
_cell.angle_alpha   90.00
_cell.angle_beta   90.00
_cell.angle_gamma   90.00
#
_symmetry.space_group_name_H-M   'P 1'
#
loop_
_entity.id
_entity.type
_entity.pdbx_description
1 polymer ?
#
loop_
_entity_poly.entity_id
_entity_poly.type
_entity_poly.pdbx_seq_one_letter_code
_entity_poly.pdbx_strand_id
1 'polypeptide(L)'
;MTKAPLRAVNSEFAFSRIGEGMPQIFSKNANGVARFVIWGSCAALLIAAAIGTVLPRSDLITGVGEPLAQPVPFSHKHHVGQLGIDCRYCHNGVESSSSAGLPATEVCMTCHSQLFTNANMLAPVRASLVSGKPIEWQRVNSVPDFVFFNHAIHVNKGVACETCHGEVDQMPLTRRAHTLSMEWCLGCHRNPGPNLRPPQDVFLMHWQPPADIDEIRRQLIGMLDIHPDTMTDCYVCHR
;
A
#
# COMPACT_ATOMS: atom_id res chain seq x y z
N MET A 1 -66.06 66.16 -64.34
CA MET A 1 -66.05 67.40 -63.53
C MET A 1 -65.86 67.04 -62.07
N THR A 2 -64.85 67.68 -61.45
CA THR A 2 -64.68 68.03 -60.01
C THR A 2 -64.63 66.90 -58.97
N LYS A 3 -63.45 66.36 -58.59
CA LYS A 3 -62.41 66.85 -57.62
C LYS A 3 -62.87 66.97 -56.15
N ALA A 4 -62.41 66.00 -55.34
CA ALA A 4 -61.77 66.11 -54.00
C ALA A 4 -62.59 66.69 -52.82
N PRO A 5 -62.25 66.42 -51.52
CA PRO A 5 -60.97 65.87 -51.04
C PRO A 5 -61.03 64.72 -50.03
N LEU A 6 -59.85 64.11 -49.91
CA LEU A 6 -59.41 63.17 -48.89
C LEU A 6 -59.60 63.72 -47.47
N ARG A 7 -60.09 62.88 -46.56
CA ARG A 7 -59.74 62.94 -45.14
C ARG A 7 -59.26 61.57 -44.69
N ALA A 8 -57.99 61.53 -44.35
CA ALA A 8 -57.34 60.43 -43.66
C ALA A 8 -58.05 60.16 -42.34
N VAL A 9 -58.58 58.95 -42.17
CA VAL A 9 -58.94 58.44 -40.85
C VAL A 9 -57.85 57.44 -40.51
N ASN A 10 -56.98 57.89 -39.60
CA ASN A 10 -55.87 57.13 -39.06
C ASN A 10 -56.38 55.80 -38.52
N SER A 11 -55.92 54.70 -39.11
CA SER A 11 -56.03 53.37 -38.54
C SER A 11 -55.04 53.26 -37.37
N GLU A 12 -55.36 53.88 -36.24
CA GLU A 12 -54.78 53.48 -34.96
C GLU A 12 -55.42 52.15 -34.56
N PHE A 13 -55.03 51.09 -35.27
CA PHE A 13 -55.00 49.77 -34.65
C PHE A 13 -54.02 49.91 -33.49
N ALA A 14 -54.57 50.06 -32.29
CA ALA A 14 -53.88 49.83 -31.05
C ALA A 14 -53.37 48.38 -31.09
N PHE A 15 -52.16 48.21 -31.64
CA PHE A 15 -51.39 46.99 -31.47
C PHE A 15 -51.11 46.94 -29.98
N SER A 16 -51.94 46.18 -29.28
CA SER A 16 -51.74 45.78 -27.90
C SER A 16 -50.25 45.45 -27.75
N ARG A 17 -49.52 46.28 -27.00
CA ARG A 17 -48.19 45.93 -26.54
C ARG A 17 -48.37 44.76 -25.56
N ILE A 18 -48.53 43.55 -26.09
CA ILE A 18 -48.12 42.33 -25.38
C ILE A 18 -46.60 42.27 -25.45
N GLY A 19 -45.97 43.31 -24.92
CA GLY A 19 -44.63 43.25 -24.38
C GLY A 19 -44.81 43.28 -22.88
N GLU A 20 -45.54 42.30 -22.33
CA GLU A 20 -45.38 41.97 -20.92
C GLU A 20 -43.91 41.61 -20.78
N GLY A 21 -43.11 42.56 -20.27
CA GLY A 21 -41.75 42.26 -19.87
C GLY A 21 -41.84 41.10 -18.90
N MET A 22 -41.33 39.93 -19.31
CA MET A 22 -41.41 38.72 -18.50
C MET A 22 -40.99 39.10 -17.08
N PRO A 23 -41.83 38.83 -16.06
CA PRO A 23 -41.50 39.21 -14.70
C PRO A 23 -40.14 38.60 -14.37
N GLN A 24 -39.20 39.43 -13.90
CA GLN A 24 -37.88 38.94 -13.51
C GLN A 24 -38.05 38.09 -12.25
N ILE A 25 -38.22 36.79 -12.43
CA ILE A 25 -38.46 35.82 -11.34
C ILE A 25 -37.18 35.62 -10.50
N PHE A 26 -36.01 35.71 -11.13
CA PHE A 26 -34.71 35.49 -10.49
C PHE A 26 -33.89 36.77 -10.37
N SER A 27 -33.22 36.97 -9.23
CA SER A 27 -32.36 38.14 -9.00
C SER A 27 -31.20 38.20 -10.02
N LYS A 28 -30.65 39.39 -10.26
CA LYS A 28 -29.53 39.58 -11.21
C LYS A 28 -28.29 38.73 -10.87
N ASN A 29 -28.15 38.31 -9.60
CA ASN A 29 -27.04 37.51 -9.11
C ASN A 29 -27.30 35.99 -9.22
N ALA A 30 -28.51 35.56 -9.59
CA ALA A 30 -28.90 34.15 -9.60
C ALA A 30 -27.98 33.29 -10.49
N ASN A 31 -27.52 33.82 -11.64
CA ASN A 31 -26.56 33.10 -12.50
C ASN A 31 -25.19 32.93 -11.83
N GLY A 32 -24.72 33.93 -11.09
CA GLY A 32 -23.46 33.85 -10.34
C GLY A 32 -23.55 32.84 -9.21
N VAL A 33 -24.65 32.87 -8.45
CA VAL A 33 -24.92 31.93 -7.36
C VAL A 33 -25.09 30.51 -7.89
N ALA A 34 -25.86 30.29 -8.95
CA ALA A 34 -26.06 28.98 -9.55
C ALA A 34 -24.73 28.39 -10.06
N ARG A 35 -23.90 29.18 -10.74
CA ARG A 35 -22.57 28.74 -11.17
C ARG A 35 -21.67 28.41 -9.98
N PHE A 36 -21.64 29.25 -8.94
CA PHE A 36 -20.85 29.00 -7.74
C PHE A 36 -21.29 27.72 -7.02
N VAL A 37 -22.60 27.50 -6.88
CA VAL A 37 -23.14 26.28 -6.26
C VAL A 37 -22.79 25.06 -7.10
N ILE A 38 -23.00 25.09 -8.42
CA ILE A 38 -22.70 23.94 -9.30
C ILE A 38 -21.20 23.60 -9.26
N TRP A 39 -20.33 24.58 -9.53
CA TRP A 39 -18.88 24.34 -9.52
C TRP A 39 -18.36 24.00 -8.13
N GLY A 40 -18.87 24.66 -7.08
CA GLY A 40 -18.51 24.39 -5.70
C GLY A 40 -18.92 22.99 -5.26
N SER A 41 -20.14 22.56 -5.59
CA SER A 41 -20.61 21.20 -5.30
C SER A 41 -19.82 20.16 -6.09
N CYS A 42 -19.55 20.38 -7.38
CA CYS A 42 -18.71 19.48 -8.16
C CYS A 42 -17.30 19.37 -7.59
N ALA A 43 -16.66 20.50 -7.24
CA ALA A 43 -15.33 20.51 -6.63
C ALA A 43 -15.33 19.80 -5.28
N ALA A 44 -16.33 20.05 -4.43
CA ALA A 44 -16.46 19.39 -3.13
C ALA A 44 -16.63 17.87 -3.27
N LEU A 45 -17.43 17.40 -4.23
CA LEU A 45 -17.58 15.97 -4.51
C LEU A 45 -16.29 15.34 -5.01
N LEU A 46 -15.55 16.02 -5.90
CA LEU A 46 -14.25 15.55 -6.37
C LEU A 46 -13.23 15.47 -5.22
N ILE A 47 -13.19 16.48 -4.36
CA ILE A 47 -12.31 16.48 -3.17
C ILE A 47 -12.70 15.35 -2.22
N ALA A 48 -14.00 15.16 -1.94
CA ALA A 48 -14.46 14.08 -1.08
C ALA A 48 -14.12 12.70 -1.66
N ALA A 49 -14.27 12.50 -2.97
CA ALA A 49 -13.87 11.27 -3.65
C ALA A 49 -12.35 11.06 -3.62
N ALA A 50 -11.56 12.11 -3.82
CA ALA A 50 -10.11 12.05 -3.72
C ALA A 50 -9.67 11.69 -2.30
N ILE A 51 -10.24 12.33 -1.27
CA ILE A 51 -9.99 12.01 0.14
C ILE A 51 -10.35 10.56 0.43
N GLY A 52 -11.54 10.11 -0.01
CA GLY A 52 -12.03 8.75 0.21
C GLY A 52 -11.24 7.66 -0.51
N THR A 53 -10.41 8.01 -1.49
CA THR A 53 -9.59 7.04 -2.25
C THR A 53 -8.10 7.13 -1.93
N VAL A 54 -7.56 8.34 -1.75
CA VAL A 54 -6.13 8.58 -1.53
C VAL A 54 -5.75 8.37 -0.07
N LEU A 55 -6.51 8.90 0.90
CA LEU A 55 -6.13 8.80 2.31
C LEU A 55 -6.06 7.34 2.80
N PRO A 56 -7.05 6.46 2.52
CA PRO A 56 -6.98 5.07 2.98
C PRO A 56 -5.81 4.28 2.39
N ARG A 57 -5.28 4.71 1.24
CA ARG A 57 -4.14 4.09 0.56
C ARG A 57 -2.80 4.72 0.95
N SER A 58 -2.82 5.80 1.72
CA SER A 58 -1.62 6.51 2.13
C SER A 58 -0.86 5.79 3.24
N ASP A 59 0.43 6.10 3.33
CA ASP A 59 1.32 5.58 4.37
C ASP A 59 0.85 5.94 5.79
N LEU A 60 0.16 7.07 5.94
CA LEU A 60 -0.39 7.54 7.21
C LEU A 60 -1.42 6.57 7.81
N ILE A 61 -2.34 6.07 6.98
CA ILE A 61 -3.41 5.16 7.45
C ILE A 61 -2.90 3.72 7.51
N THR A 62 -2.01 3.34 6.60
CA THR A 62 -1.44 2.00 6.55
C THR A 62 -0.32 1.79 7.57
N GLY A 63 0.13 2.83 8.27
CA GLY A 63 1.18 2.76 9.28
C GLY A 63 2.55 2.38 8.70
N VAL A 64 2.78 2.67 7.42
CA VAL A 64 4.09 2.47 6.80
C VAL A 64 5.09 3.41 7.45
N GLY A 65 6.24 2.87 7.83
CA GLY A 65 7.31 3.60 8.49
C GLY A 65 7.15 3.74 10.02
N GLU A 66 5.98 3.42 10.58
CA GLU A 66 5.75 3.51 12.01
C GLU A 66 6.13 2.18 12.72
N PRO A 67 7.05 2.20 13.70
CA PRO A 67 7.39 1.00 14.46
C PRO A 67 6.30 0.66 15.49
N LEU A 68 6.06 -0.62 15.69
CA LEU A 68 5.16 -1.10 16.75
C LEU A 68 5.95 -1.40 18.03
N ALA A 69 5.37 -1.05 19.18
CA ALA A 69 5.92 -1.42 20.48
C ALA A 69 5.91 -2.95 20.63
N GLN A 70 7.06 -3.54 20.94
CA GLN A 70 7.21 -4.97 21.14
C GLN A 70 7.40 -5.29 22.63
N PRO A 71 7.02 -6.49 23.11
CA PRO A 71 7.31 -6.91 24.48
C PRO A 71 8.81 -6.86 24.80
N VAL A 72 9.64 -7.19 23.82
CA VAL A 72 11.10 -7.06 23.86
C VAL A 72 11.49 -6.14 22.73
N PRO A 73 12.25 -5.05 22.96
CA PRO A 73 12.69 -4.13 21.92
C PRO A 73 13.82 -4.76 21.08
N PHE A 74 13.45 -5.75 20.26
CA PHE A 74 14.37 -6.48 19.41
C PHE A 74 14.89 -5.59 18.27
N SER A 75 16.20 -5.56 18.11
CA SER A 75 16.90 -4.77 17.09
C SER A 75 17.44 -5.67 15.99
N HIS A 76 16.78 -5.65 14.82
CA HIS A 76 17.31 -6.29 13.62
C HIS A 76 18.61 -5.62 13.17
N LYS A 77 18.75 -4.30 13.38
CA LYS A 77 20.00 -3.58 13.12
C LYS A 77 21.20 -4.17 13.85
N HIS A 78 21.02 -4.56 15.10
CA HIS A 78 22.10 -5.19 15.84
C HIS A 78 22.37 -6.62 15.35
N HIS A 79 21.33 -7.45 15.25
CA HIS A 79 21.53 -8.88 14.97
C HIS A 79 21.90 -9.17 13.51
N VAL A 80 21.31 -8.46 12.56
CA VAL A 80 21.56 -8.68 11.13
C VAL A 80 22.63 -7.71 10.64
N GLY A 81 22.42 -6.41 10.80
CA GLY A 81 23.31 -5.38 10.24
C GLY A 81 24.71 -5.34 10.86
N GLN A 82 24.84 -5.58 12.17
CA GLN A 82 26.13 -5.51 12.87
C GLN A 82 26.78 -6.87 13.11
N LEU A 83 25.99 -7.90 13.44
CA LEU A 83 26.51 -9.24 13.73
C LEU A 83 26.48 -10.17 12.51
N GLY A 84 25.77 -9.83 11.43
CA GLY A 84 25.70 -10.64 10.22
C GLY A 84 24.90 -11.94 10.37
N ILE A 85 23.98 -12.03 11.33
CA ILE A 85 23.14 -13.22 11.51
C ILE A 85 22.18 -13.33 10.33
N ASP A 86 22.21 -14.48 9.65
CA ASP A 86 21.32 -14.79 8.53
C ASP A 86 19.85 -14.83 8.97
N CYS A 87 18.95 -14.32 8.13
CA CYS A 87 17.52 -14.23 8.41
C CYS A 87 16.90 -15.59 8.82
N ARG A 88 17.35 -16.68 8.20
CA ARG A 88 16.81 -18.04 8.38
C ARG A 88 17.16 -18.63 9.74
N TYR A 89 18.16 -18.08 10.43
CA TYR A 89 18.51 -18.52 11.78
C TYR A 89 17.31 -18.36 12.74
N CYS A 90 16.58 -17.24 12.61
CA CYS A 90 15.37 -16.98 13.39
C CYS A 90 14.08 -17.32 12.63
N HIS A 91 14.06 -17.12 11.31
CA HIS A 91 12.89 -17.32 10.45
C HIS A 91 13.03 -18.60 9.61
N ASN A 92 13.13 -19.74 10.29
CA ASN A 92 13.45 -21.03 9.68
C ASN A 92 12.38 -21.58 8.71
N GLY A 93 11.14 -21.10 8.78
CA GLY A 93 10.06 -21.54 7.91
C GLY A 93 10.04 -20.87 6.54
N VAL A 94 10.87 -19.84 6.33
CA VAL A 94 10.74 -18.92 5.18
C VAL A 94 10.90 -19.59 3.82
N GLU A 95 11.74 -20.63 3.72
CA GLU A 95 12.00 -21.36 2.46
C GLU A 95 11.02 -22.51 2.20
N SER A 96 10.35 -23.02 3.24
CA SER A 96 9.62 -24.31 3.17
C SER A 96 8.12 -24.20 3.52
N SER A 97 7.70 -23.13 4.18
CA SER A 97 6.34 -22.96 4.67
C SER A 97 5.69 -21.69 4.12
N SER A 98 4.36 -21.61 4.23
CA SER A 98 3.63 -20.40 3.91
C SER A 98 3.94 -19.26 4.89
N SER A 99 4.34 -19.59 6.11
CA SER A 99 4.76 -18.64 7.14
C SER A 99 6.26 -18.75 7.37
N ALA A 100 6.97 -17.62 7.37
CA ALA A 100 8.36 -17.56 7.81
C ALA A 100 8.55 -17.97 9.29
N GLY A 101 7.48 -17.84 10.09
CA GLY A 101 7.50 -18.06 11.52
C GLY A 101 8.11 -16.89 12.30
N LEU A 102 7.88 -16.89 13.61
CA LEU A 102 8.63 -16.07 14.56
C LEU A 102 9.50 -17.00 15.41
N PRO A 103 10.69 -16.56 15.83
CA PRO A 103 11.60 -17.42 16.57
C PRO A 103 10.99 -17.84 17.90
N ALA A 104 11.19 -19.11 18.25
CA ALA A 104 10.91 -19.60 19.60
C ALA A 104 11.88 -18.98 20.60
N THR A 105 11.52 -18.97 21.88
CA THR A 105 12.31 -18.34 22.94
C THR A 105 13.70 -18.97 23.08
N GLU A 106 13.83 -20.26 22.76
CA GLU A 106 15.07 -21.02 22.77
C GLU A 106 16.11 -20.47 21.77
N VAL A 107 15.67 -19.93 20.63
CA VAL A 107 16.56 -19.29 19.65
C VAL A 107 17.27 -18.10 20.29
N CYS A 108 16.53 -17.25 21.00
CA CYS A 108 17.10 -16.13 21.75
C CYS A 108 18.06 -16.62 22.84
N MET A 109 17.68 -17.68 23.56
CA MET A 109 18.43 -18.21 24.68
C MET A 109 19.66 -19.03 24.29
N THR A 110 19.82 -19.39 23.01
CA THR A 110 21.05 -20.01 22.49
C THR A 110 22.26 -19.11 22.77
N CYS A 111 22.11 -17.79 22.66
CA CYS A 111 23.14 -16.82 22.98
C CYS A 111 22.88 -16.08 24.31
N HIS A 112 21.63 -15.68 24.58
CA HIS A 112 21.30 -14.87 25.75
C HIS A 112 21.27 -15.63 27.09
N SER A 113 21.54 -16.94 27.06
CA SER A 113 21.91 -17.70 28.25
C SER A 113 23.31 -17.35 28.79
N GLN A 114 24.16 -16.77 27.95
CA GLN A 114 25.54 -16.38 28.30
C GLN A 114 25.81 -14.88 28.06
N LEU A 115 25.13 -14.25 27.10
CA LEU A 115 25.31 -12.85 26.74
C LEU A 115 24.19 -11.97 27.26
N PHE A 116 24.55 -10.86 27.92
CA PHE A 116 23.59 -9.89 28.46
C PHE A 116 22.51 -10.51 29.37
N THR A 117 22.88 -11.58 30.08
CA THR A 117 21.96 -12.43 30.85
C THR A 117 21.09 -11.66 31.84
N ASN A 118 21.61 -10.57 32.42
CA ASN A 118 20.92 -9.73 33.41
C ASN A 118 20.35 -8.42 32.84
N ALA A 119 20.38 -8.20 31.52
CA ALA A 119 19.81 -7.00 30.94
C ALA A 119 18.30 -6.93 31.19
N ASN A 120 17.82 -5.75 31.63
CA ASN A 120 16.41 -5.53 31.96
C ASN A 120 15.49 -5.74 30.76
N MET A 121 15.92 -5.31 29.57
CA MET A 121 15.17 -5.48 28.32
C MET A 121 14.91 -6.95 27.95
N LEU A 122 15.73 -7.89 28.44
CA LEU A 122 15.57 -9.33 28.20
C LEU A 122 14.75 -10.04 29.28
N ALA A 123 14.23 -9.32 30.27
CA ALA A 123 13.36 -9.91 31.29
C ALA A 123 12.17 -10.70 30.71
N PRO A 124 11.48 -10.22 29.64
CA PRO A 124 10.39 -10.99 29.04
C PRO A 124 10.87 -12.29 28.37
N VAL A 125 12.07 -12.30 27.79
CA VAL A 125 12.65 -13.52 27.19
C VAL A 125 12.93 -14.57 28.27
N ARG A 126 13.53 -14.15 29.39
CA ARG A 126 13.79 -15.05 30.53
C ARG A 126 12.50 -15.57 31.15
N ALA A 127 11.50 -14.70 31.31
CA ALA A 127 10.19 -15.08 31.82
C ALA A 127 9.49 -16.09 30.90
N SER A 128 9.57 -15.88 29.58
CA SER A 128 9.06 -16.82 28.57
C SER A 128 9.75 -18.19 28.69
N LEU A 129 11.07 -18.22 28.82
CA LEU A 129 11.82 -19.48 28.98
C LEU A 129 11.39 -20.25 30.23
N VAL A 130 11.31 -19.58 31.39
CA VAL A 130 10.97 -20.23 32.66
C VAL A 130 9.52 -20.72 32.69
N SER A 131 8.60 -19.94 32.12
CA SER A 131 7.16 -20.27 32.13
C SER A 131 6.74 -21.23 31.01
N GLY A 132 7.58 -21.41 29.98
CA GLY A 132 7.24 -22.14 28.76
C GLY A 132 6.18 -21.45 27.90
N LYS A 133 5.77 -20.21 28.24
CA LYS A 133 4.81 -19.43 27.45
C LYS A 133 5.54 -18.63 26.37
N PRO A 134 5.17 -18.73 25.08
CA PRO A 134 5.81 -17.96 24.02
C PRO A 134 5.71 -16.44 24.22
N ILE A 135 6.64 -15.71 23.63
CA ILE A 135 6.58 -14.24 23.60
C ILE A 135 5.46 -13.82 22.63
N GLU A 136 4.52 -13.03 23.13
CA GLU A 136 3.39 -12.49 22.36
C GLU A 136 3.82 -11.29 21.51
N TRP A 137 4.46 -11.56 20.38
CA TRP A 137 4.93 -10.52 19.45
C TRP A 137 3.77 -9.79 18.75
N GLN A 138 3.93 -8.48 18.56
CA GLN A 138 3.03 -7.71 17.71
C GLN A 138 3.49 -7.81 16.26
N ARG A 139 2.67 -8.41 15.40
CA ARG A 139 3.02 -8.59 13.98
C ARG A 139 3.02 -7.25 13.25
N VAL A 140 4.18 -6.85 12.73
CA VAL A 140 4.35 -5.60 11.95
C VAL A 140 3.80 -5.73 10.54
N ASN A 141 4.03 -6.85 9.87
CA ASN A 141 3.52 -7.10 8.52
C ASN A 141 2.41 -8.16 8.59
N SER A 142 1.18 -7.74 8.33
CA SER A 142 0.02 -8.62 8.27
C SER A 142 -0.78 -8.33 7.01
N VAL A 143 -1.30 -9.40 6.41
CA VAL A 143 -2.37 -9.34 5.42
C VAL A 143 -3.67 -9.80 6.09
N PRO A 144 -4.85 -9.41 5.57
CA PRO A 144 -6.12 -9.89 6.10
C PRO A 144 -6.24 -11.43 6.05
N ASP A 145 -7.03 -12.01 6.94
CA ASP A 145 -7.14 -13.47 7.07
C ASP A 145 -7.74 -14.18 5.84
N PHE A 146 -8.45 -13.44 4.97
CA PHE A 146 -8.95 -13.93 3.67
C PHE A 146 -7.90 -13.89 2.56
N VAL A 147 -6.66 -13.53 2.89
CA VAL A 147 -5.51 -13.54 1.98
C VAL A 147 -4.56 -14.65 2.42
N PHE A 148 -4.46 -15.69 1.61
CA PHE A 148 -3.46 -16.73 1.77
C PHE A 148 -2.13 -16.28 1.16
N PHE A 149 -1.20 -15.86 2.00
CA PHE A 149 0.19 -15.58 1.61
C PHE A 149 1.10 -16.78 1.87
N ASN A 150 2.05 -17.03 0.97
CA ASN A 150 3.02 -18.12 1.11
C ASN A 150 4.45 -17.59 0.94
N HIS A 151 5.28 -17.63 1.98
CA HIS A 151 6.67 -17.16 1.91
C HIS A 151 7.53 -18.03 0.98
N ALA A 152 7.45 -19.36 1.12
CA ALA A 152 8.28 -20.30 0.38
C ALA A 152 8.20 -20.10 -1.13
N ILE A 153 7.01 -19.86 -1.70
CA ILE A 153 6.89 -19.65 -3.15
C ILE A 153 7.61 -18.38 -3.61
N HIS A 154 7.57 -17.29 -2.84
CA HIS A 154 8.22 -16.04 -3.23
C HIS A 154 9.75 -16.15 -3.16
N VAL A 155 10.26 -16.69 -2.04
CA VAL A 155 11.69 -16.88 -1.82
C VAL A 155 12.29 -17.85 -2.85
N ASN A 156 11.63 -18.99 -3.07
CA ASN A 156 12.12 -19.98 -4.04
C ASN A 156 12.01 -19.51 -5.50
N LYS A 157 11.17 -18.51 -5.78
CA LYS A 157 11.07 -17.85 -7.09
C LYS A 157 11.95 -16.59 -7.20
N GLY A 158 12.86 -16.36 -6.25
CA GLY A 158 13.88 -15.31 -6.37
C GLY A 158 13.47 -13.93 -5.85
N VAL A 159 12.40 -13.83 -5.06
CA VAL A 159 11.99 -12.56 -4.44
C VAL A 159 12.70 -12.38 -3.09
N ALA A 160 13.49 -11.30 -2.97
CA ALA A 160 14.28 -11.00 -1.79
C ALA A 160 13.44 -10.49 -0.61
N CYS A 161 13.92 -10.73 0.61
CA CYS A 161 13.31 -10.23 1.85
C CYS A 161 13.18 -8.69 1.82
N GLU A 162 14.24 -8.02 1.37
CA GLU A 162 14.36 -6.56 1.28
C GLU A 162 13.28 -5.94 0.40
N THR A 163 12.84 -6.64 -0.66
CA THR A 163 11.81 -6.16 -1.57
C THR A 163 10.45 -5.97 -0.90
N CYS A 164 10.14 -6.80 0.11
CA CYS A 164 8.84 -6.76 0.80
C CYS A 164 8.94 -6.14 2.21
N HIS A 165 10.07 -6.32 2.88
CA HIS A 165 10.27 -5.90 4.27
C HIS A 165 11.17 -4.67 4.40
N GLY A 166 11.75 -4.18 3.31
CA GLY A 166 12.73 -3.10 3.31
C GLY A 166 14.07 -3.51 3.91
N GLU A 167 14.93 -2.54 4.18
CA GLU A 167 16.24 -2.71 4.82
C GLU A 167 16.08 -3.04 6.32
N VAL A 168 15.61 -4.25 6.63
CA VAL A 168 15.36 -4.70 8.00
C VAL A 168 16.65 -4.72 8.84
N ASP A 169 17.78 -4.97 8.20
CA ASP A 169 19.12 -4.90 8.80
C ASP A 169 19.53 -3.47 9.22
N GLN A 170 18.77 -2.45 8.81
CA GLN A 170 18.95 -1.08 9.28
C GLN A 170 17.87 -0.65 10.28
N MET A 171 16.95 -1.53 10.67
CA MET A 171 15.84 -1.24 11.58
C MET A 171 16.19 -1.58 13.04
N PRO A 172 16.42 -0.58 13.92
CA PRO A 172 16.57 -0.83 15.35
C PRO A 172 15.24 -1.25 16.00
N LEU A 173 14.13 -0.78 15.42
CA LEU A 173 12.78 -1.22 15.72
C LEU A 173 12.10 -1.54 14.40
N THR A 174 11.53 -2.73 14.28
CA THR A 174 10.89 -3.17 13.05
C THR A 174 9.67 -2.30 12.73
N ARG A 175 9.60 -1.85 11.49
CA ARG A 175 8.51 -1.06 10.93
C ARG A 175 8.08 -1.65 9.59
N ARG A 176 6.85 -1.34 9.18
CA ARG A 176 6.34 -1.75 7.88
C ARG A 176 7.00 -0.90 6.79
N ALA A 177 7.61 -1.53 5.78
CA ALA A 177 8.26 -0.81 4.67
C ALA A 177 7.29 -0.47 3.53
N HIS A 178 6.28 -1.31 3.32
CA HIS A 178 5.30 -1.17 2.23
C HIS A 178 3.88 -1.43 2.74
N THR A 179 2.89 -0.91 2.02
CA THR A 179 1.47 -1.03 2.43
C THR A 179 0.97 -2.48 2.46
N LEU A 180 1.60 -3.37 1.67
CA LEU A 180 1.14 -4.76 1.43
C LEU A 180 -0.33 -4.83 1.00
N SER A 181 -0.80 -3.78 0.33
CA SER A 181 -2.13 -3.74 -0.26
C SER A 181 -2.21 -4.63 -1.50
N MET A 182 -3.44 -5.02 -1.88
CA MET A 182 -3.67 -5.79 -3.11
C MET A 182 -3.07 -5.11 -4.35
N GLU A 183 -3.19 -3.78 -4.46
CA GLU A 183 -2.61 -3.02 -5.57
C GLU A 183 -1.08 -3.16 -5.63
N TRP A 184 -0.42 -3.10 -4.48
CA TRP A 184 1.03 -3.29 -4.38
C TRP A 184 1.44 -4.71 -4.79
N CYS A 185 0.75 -5.74 -4.27
CA CYS A 185 1.00 -7.14 -4.65
C CYS A 185 0.79 -7.38 -6.15
N LEU A 186 -0.31 -6.87 -6.70
CA LEU A 186 -0.63 -7.02 -8.13
C LEU A 186 0.35 -6.25 -9.02
N GLY A 187 0.92 -5.13 -8.55
CA GLY A 187 1.99 -4.43 -9.26
C GLY A 187 3.18 -5.35 -9.52
N CYS A 188 3.59 -6.12 -8.50
CA CYS A 188 4.64 -7.12 -8.64
C CYS A 188 4.18 -8.34 -9.46
N HIS A 189 2.99 -8.88 -9.22
CA HIS A 189 2.51 -10.08 -9.94
C HIS A 189 2.34 -9.84 -11.45
N ARG A 190 1.97 -8.61 -11.86
CA ARG A 190 1.87 -8.23 -13.29
C ARG A 190 3.24 -8.02 -13.95
N ASN A 191 4.24 -7.59 -13.19
CA ASN A 191 5.59 -7.35 -13.68
C ASN A 191 6.62 -7.79 -12.62
N PRO A 192 6.89 -9.11 -12.50
CA PRO A 192 7.74 -9.62 -11.43
C PRO A 192 9.21 -9.32 -11.65
N GLY A 193 9.64 -9.17 -12.91
CA GLY A 193 11.04 -9.03 -13.32
C GLY A 193 11.87 -8.11 -12.42
N PRO A 194 11.49 -6.82 -12.22
CA PRO A 194 12.24 -5.88 -11.37
C PRO A 194 12.51 -6.33 -9.94
N ASN A 195 11.75 -7.31 -9.43
CA ASN A 195 11.83 -7.82 -8.07
C ASN A 195 12.55 -9.17 -7.97
N LEU A 196 12.91 -9.78 -9.11
CA LEU A 196 13.62 -11.05 -9.15
C LEU A 196 15.14 -10.86 -9.01
N ARG A 197 15.73 -11.77 -8.25
CA ARG A 197 17.17 -12.00 -8.11
C ARG A 197 17.46 -13.49 -8.31
N PRO A 198 18.70 -13.89 -8.66
CA PRO A 198 19.09 -15.29 -8.62
C PRO A 198 18.80 -15.91 -7.24
N PRO A 199 18.25 -17.14 -7.13
CA PRO A 199 17.84 -17.72 -5.85
C PRO A 199 18.92 -17.73 -4.76
N GLN A 200 20.19 -17.89 -5.14
CA GLN A 200 21.32 -17.84 -4.21
C GLN A 200 21.54 -16.46 -3.56
N ASP A 201 21.02 -15.39 -4.16
CA ASP A 201 21.22 -14.00 -3.73
C ASP A 201 20.00 -13.44 -2.96
N VAL A 202 18.95 -14.23 -2.76
CA VAL A 202 17.67 -13.81 -2.14
C VAL A 202 17.84 -13.29 -0.71
N PHE A 203 18.79 -13.85 0.03
CA PHE A 203 19.09 -13.47 1.42
C PHE A 203 20.23 -12.46 1.55
N LEU A 204 20.83 -12.04 0.43
CA LEU A 204 21.87 -11.02 0.45
C LEU A 204 21.25 -9.64 0.62
N MET A 205 21.52 -9.02 1.78
CA MET A 205 21.16 -7.64 2.05
C MET A 205 22.01 -6.69 1.20
N HIS A 206 21.40 -5.58 0.75
CA HIS A 206 22.05 -4.57 -0.09
C HIS A 206 22.66 -5.12 -1.39
N TRP A 207 22.08 -6.20 -1.92
CA TRP A 207 22.51 -6.82 -3.17
C TRP A 207 22.51 -5.80 -4.31
N GLN A 208 23.62 -5.75 -5.03
CA GLN A 208 23.79 -4.90 -6.20
C GLN A 208 23.56 -5.73 -7.47
N PRO A 209 22.61 -5.33 -8.33
CA PRO A 209 22.38 -6.05 -9.56
C PRO A 209 23.60 -5.96 -10.49
N PRO A 210 23.95 -7.06 -11.19
CA PRO A 210 24.96 -7.01 -12.24
C PRO A 210 24.47 -6.17 -13.44
N ALA A 211 25.40 -5.77 -14.31
CA ALA A 211 25.09 -4.89 -15.44
C ALA A 211 24.06 -5.48 -16.44
N ASP A 212 23.98 -6.82 -16.52
CA ASP A 212 23.10 -7.59 -17.39
C ASP A 212 21.81 -8.06 -16.71
N ILE A 213 21.43 -7.44 -15.58
CA ILE A 213 20.30 -7.90 -14.76
C ILE A 213 18.97 -8.03 -15.51
N ASP A 214 18.71 -7.19 -16.52
CA ASP A 214 17.47 -7.26 -17.28
C ASP A 214 17.39 -8.55 -18.12
N GLU A 215 18.52 -9.02 -18.65
CA GLU A 215 18.59 -10.30 -19.35
C GLU A 215 18.47 -11.46 -18.39
N ILE A 216 19.16 -11.39 -17.25
CA ILE A 216 19.05 -12.40 -16.18
C ILE A 216 17.60 -12.52 -15.73
N ARG A 217 16.89 -11.42 -15.48
CA ARG A 217 15.49 -11.43 -15.06
C ARG A 217 14.55 -12.04 -16.09
N ARG A 218 14.79 -11.77 -17.38
CA ARG A 218 14.04 -12.44 -18.48
C ARG A 218 14.25 -13.95 -18.44
N GLN A 219 15.49 -14.40 -18.23
CA GLN A 219 15.82 -15.82 -18.13
C GLN A 219 15.22 -16.45 -16.86
N LEU A 220 15.28 -15.76 -15.72
CA LEU A 220 14.73 -16.23 -14.44
C LEU A 220 13.23 -16.51 -14.53
N ILE A 221 12.45 -15.72 -15.27
CA ILE A 221 11.01 -15.98 -15.45
C ILE A 221 10.77 -17.38 -16.03
N GLY A 222 11.52 -17.76 -17.06
CA GLY A 222 11.41 -19.09 -17.66
C GLY A 222 12.04 -20.19 -16.80
N MET A 223 13.25 -19.95 -16.28
CA MET A 223 13.99 -20.95 -15.49
C MET A 223 13.31 -21.29 -14.17
N LEU A 224 12.70 -20.29 -13.54
CA LEU A 224 11.98 -20.46 -12.28
C LEU A 224 10.51 -20.75 -12.50
N ASP A 225 10.03 -21.00 -13.73
CA ASP A 225 8.63 -21.35 -13.99
C ASP A 225 7.65 -20.34 -13.38
N ILE A 226 7.82 -19.06 -13.75
CA ILE A 226 6.97 -17.95 -13.30
C ILE A 226 5.98 -17.64 -14.43
N HIS A 227 4.69 -17.59 -14.11
CA HIS A 227 3.62 -17.35 -15.07
C HIS A 227 2.85 -16.05 -14.75
N PRO A 228 3.33 -14.86 -15.18
CA PRO A 228 2.68 -13.57 -14.91
C PRO A 228 1.19 -13.53 -15.28
N ASP A 229 0.82 -14.22 -16.35
CA ASP A 229 -0.53 -14.21 -16.90
C ASP A 229 -1.57 -14.87 -15.96
N THR A 230 -1.16 -15.79 -15.09
CA THR A 230 -2.06 -16.50 -14.16
C THR A 230 -1.88 -16.07 -12.70
N MET A 231 -0.83 -15.32 -12.38
CA MET A 231 -0.53 -14.90 -11.00
C MET A 231 -1.51 -13.86 -10.45
N THR A 232 -2.38 -13.28 -11.29
CA THR A 232 -3.38 -12.29 -10.87
C THR A 232 -4.79 -12.86 -10.67
N ASP A 233 -4.96 -14.17 -10.86
CA ASP A 233 -6.25 -14.82 -10.64
C ASP A 233 -6.61 -14.86 -9.14
N CYS A 234 -7.90 -14.70 -8.82
CA CYS A 234 -8.35 -14.62 -7.42
C CYS A 234 -7.92 -15.83 -6.58
N TYR A 235 -7.92 -17.04 -7.15
CA TYR A 235 -7.59 -18.28 -6.42
C TYR A 235 -6.12 -18.36 -5.97
N VAL A 236 -5.24 -17.51 -6.52
CA VAL A 236 -3.83 -17.45 -6.11
C VAL A 236 -3.70 -16.99 -4.66
N CYS A 237 -4.55 -16.04 -4.24
CA CYS A 237 -4.47 -15.39 -2.93
C CYS A 237 -5.75 -15.55 -2.09
N HIS A 238 -6.92 -15.73 -2.70
CA HIS A 238 -8.23 -15.78 -2.04
C HIS A 238 -8.84 -17.17 -2.18
N ARG A 239 -8.58 -18.03 -1.20
CA ARG A 239 -8.97 -19.44 -1.18
C ARG A 239 -9.60 -19.83 0.15
#